data_AF-A0AAV4I7C9-F1
#
_entry.id   AF-A0AAV4I7C9-F1
#
_cell.length_a   1.000
_cell.length_b   1.000
_cell.length_c   1.000
_cell.angle_alpha   90.00
_cell.angle_beta   90.00
_cell.angle_gamma   90.00
#
_symmetry.space_group_name_H-M   'P 1'
#
loop_
_entity.id
_entity.type
_entity.pdbx_description
1 polymer ?
#
loop_
_entity_poly.entity_id
_entity_poly.type
_entity_poly.pdbx_seq_one_letter_code
_entity_poly.pdbx_strand_id
1 'polypeptide(L)'
;MWRKEDLQASPIKTAVWSAKEPSFLSKSLSPVLTFDLLFDNDVIDHILRETEKYAIEKGDHAFSITRDKFKLFLSILLISGYNPVLRRSMYWEQKEDVYNKAVSEAMSRNDFDQILKYVHLASNGNLERSKLAKVTPLINLLKKKIP
;
A
#
# COMPACT_ATOMS: atom_id res chain seq x y z
N MET A 1 41.69 -12.45 13.37
CA MET A 1 41.37 -13.77 13.93
C MET A 1 39.85 -13.88 13.95
N TRP A 2 39.28 -14.73 13.09
CA TRP A 2 37.82 -14.96 13.06
C TRP A 2 37.43 -15.77 14.30
N ARG A 3 36.46 -15.30 15.09
CA ARG A 3 35.89 -16.09 16.18
C ARG A 3 34.85 -17.04 15.61
N LYS A 4 35.06 -18.34 15.80
CA LYS A 4 34.10 -19.41 15.46
C LYS A 4 33.19 -19.66 16.66
N GLU A 5 32.46 -18.65 17.05
CA GLU A 5 31.50 -18.72 18.16
C GLU A 5 30.15 -18.29 17.60
N ASP A 6 29.11 -19.11 17.81
CA ASP A 6 27.76 -18.73 17.40
C ASP A 6 27.32 -17.50 18.20
N LEU A 7 26.62 -16.58 17.52
CA LEU A 7 25.99 -15.47 18.20
C LEU A 7 24.97 -16.03 19.20
N GLN A 8 25.18 -15.75 20.49
CA GLN A 8 24.22 -16.08 21.53
C GLN A 8 22.88 -15.42 21.15
N ALA A 9 21.85 -16.25 20.93
CA ALA A 9 20.52 -15.75 20.65
C ALA A 9 20.12 -14.83 21.80
N SER A 10 20.01 -13.53 21.53
CA SER A 10 19.33 -12.64 22.47
C SER A 10 17.94 -13.22 22.69
N PRO A 11 17.44 -13.31 23.94
CA PRO A 11 16.07 -13.75 24.18
C PRO A 11 15.19 -12.94 23.23
N ILE A 12 14.50 -13.62 22.32
CA ILE A 12 13.52 -12.95 21.48
C ILE A 12 12.57 -12.31 22.49
N LYS A 13 12.65 -10.99 22.63
CA LYS A 13 11.61 -10.23 23.31
C LYS A 13 10.40 -10.39 22.40
N THR A 14 9.68 -11.49 22.56
CA THR A 14 8.37 -11.66 21.95
C THR A 14 7.56 -10.52 22.51
N ALA A 15 7.39 -9.47 21.72
CA ALA A 15 6.43 -8.44 22.03
C ALA A 15 5.09 -9.16 22.06
N VAL A 16 4.63 -9.51 23.26
CA VAL A 16 3.30 -10.09 23.44
C VAL A 16 2.36 -8.97 23.05
N TRP A 17 1.72 -9.11 21.90
CA TRP A 17 0.73 -8.17 21.41
C TRP A 17 -0.43 -8.16 22.41
N SER A 18 -0.45 -7.16 23.29
CA SER A 18 -1.43 -7.03 24.37
C SER A 18 -2.59 -6.12 24.00
N ALA A 19 -2.69 -5.68 22.74
CA ALA A 19 -3.78 -4.84 22.31
C ALA A 19 -5.07 -5.68 22.29
N LYS A 20 -6.13 -5.16 22.91
CA LYS A 20 -7.46 -5.75 22.83
C LYS A 20 -7.89 -5.76 21.36
N GLU A 21 -8.47 -6.87 20.93
CA GLU A 21 -9.01 -6.99 19.59
C GLU A 21 -10.08 -5.90 19.38
N PRO A 22 -9.97 -5.09 18.32
CA PRO A 22 -10.98 -4.08 18.02
C PRO A 22 -12.36 -4.73 17.82
N SER A 23 -13.40 -4.11 18.40
CA SER A 23 -14.77 -4.64 18.37
C SER A 23 -15.34 -4.79 16.96
N PHE A 24 -14.79 -4.10 15.95
CA PHE A 24 -15.21 -4.26 14.57
C PHE A 24 -14.68 -5.55 13.91
N LEU A 25 -13.59 -6.14 14.42
CA LEU A 25 -13.06 -7.43 13.96
C LEU A 25 -13.85 -8.62 14.50
N SER A 26 -14.65 -8.42 15.57
CA SER A 26 -15.49 -9.48 16.13
C SER A 26 -16.67 -9.85 15.22
N LYS A 27 -16.90 -9.11 14.14
CA LYS A 27 -17.89 -9.43 13.10
C LYS A 27 -17.21 -10.33 12.06
N SER A 28 -17.86 -11.43 11.68
CA SER A 28 -17.38 -12.32 10.60
C SER A 28 -17.54 -11.65 9.23
N LEU A 29 -16.67 -10.69 8.92
CA LEU A 29 -16.61 -10.02 7.63
C LEU A 29 -15.75 -10.83 6.66
N SER A 30 -16.06 -10.74 5.37
CA SER A 30 -15.14 -11.23 4.36
C SER A 30 -13.85 -10.39 4.38
N PRO A 31 -12.70 -10.93 3.91
CA PRO A 31 -11.46 -10.18 3.84
C PRO A 31 -11.59 -8.86 3.06
N VAL A 32 -12.39 -8.85 1.99
CA VAL A 32 -12.64 -7.66 1.17
C VAL A 32 -13.44 -6.62 1.95
N LEU A 33 -14.52 -7.02 2.62
CA LEU A 33 -15.30 -6.09 3.44
C LEU A 33 -14.50 -5.55 4.62
N THR A 34 -13.58 -6.35 5.16
CA THR A 34 -12.65 -5.92 6.21
C THR A 34 -11.68 -4.85 5.69
N PHE A 35 -11.17 -5.01 4.48
CA PHE A 35 -10.34 -4.00 3.82
C PHE A 35 -11.12 -2.69 3.55
N ASP A 36 -12.34 -2.81 3.05
CA ASP A 36 -13.21 -1.67 2.74
C ASP A 36 -13.62 -0.88 4.00
N LEU A 37 -13.48 -1.44 5.22
CA LEU A 37 -13.64 -0.64 6.46
C LEU A 37 -12.61 0.48 6.57
N LEU A 38 -11.39 0.27 6.06
CA LEU A 38 -10.30 1.25 6.15
C LEU A 38 -10.13 2.02 4.84
N PHE A 39 -10.23 1.34 3.70
CA PHE A 39 -10.04 1.89 2.36
C PHE A 39 -11.37 1.97 1.61
N ASP A 40 -12.32 2.68 2.19
CA ASP A 40 -13.60 2.95 1.54
C ASP A 40 -13.45 3.95 0.38
N ASN A 41 -14.58 4.24 -0.27
CA ASN A 41 -14.61 5.15 -1.43
C ASN A 41 -14.09 6.54 -1.07
N ASP A 42 -14.35 7.06 0.14
CA ASP A 42 -13.86 8.38 0.55
C ASP A 42 -12.33 8.43 0.60
N VAL A 43 -11.72 7.39 1.17
CA VAL A 43 -10.26 7.27 1.28
C VAL A 43 -9.65 7.12 -0.11
N ILE A 44 -10.22 6.24 -0.95
CA ILE A 44 -9.75 6.02 -2.32
C ILE A 44 -9.87 7.30 -3.14
N ASP A 45 -11.00 7.99 -3.09
CA ASP A 45 -11.24 9.23 -3.83
C ASP A 45 -10.30 10.35 -3.40
N HIS A 46 -9.97 10.40 -2.10
CA HIS A 46 -8.95 11.33 -1.63
C HIS A 46 -7.60 11.05 -2.30
N ILE A 47 -7.14 9.80 -2.29
CA ILE A 47 -5.85 9.44 -2.87
C ILE A 47 -5.84 9.69 -4.38
N LEU A 48 -6.90 9.28 -5.09
CA LEU A 48 -7.02 9.47 -6.52
C LEU A 48 -6.95 10.95 -6.90
N ARG A 49 -7.72 11.81 -6.22
CA ARG A 49 -7.72 13.24 -6.49
C ARG A 49 -6.34 13.87 -6.29
N GLU A 50 -5.63 13.53 -5.21
CA GLU A 50 -4.29 14.09 -4.98
C GLU A 50 -3.25 13.51 -5.95
N THR A 51 -3.43 12.25 -6.38
CA THR A 51 -2.61 11.58 -7.39
C THR A 51 -2.76 12.21 -8.79
N GLU A 52 -3.99 12.48 -9.23
CA GLU A 52 -4.26 13.16 -10.51
C GLU A 52 -3.75 14.61 -10.51
N LYS A 53 -3.96 15.36 -9.42
CA LYS A 53 -3.38 16.69 -9.25
C LYS A 53 -1.86 16.67 -9.39
N TYR A 54 -1.20 15.71 -8.75
CA TYR A 54 0.25 15.61 -8.85
C TYR A 54 0.74 15.26 -10.26
N ALA A 55 0.02 14.39 -10.97
CA ALA A 55 0.34 14.09 -12.37
C ALA A 55 0.27 15.36 -13.25
N ILE A 56 -0.77 16.18 -13.07
CA ILE A 56 -0.93 17.48 -13.73
C ILE A 56 0.23 18.42 -13.39
N GLU A 57 0.63 18.51 -12.12
CA GLU A 57 1.80 19.30 -11.68
C GLU A 57 3.13 18.84 -12.31
N LYS A 58 3.20 17.57 -12.74
CA LYS A 58 4.32 16.98 -13.47
C LYS A 58 4.20 17.07 -14.99
N GLY A 59 3.16 17.74 -15.51
CA GLY A 59 2.93 17.95 -16.93
C GLY A 59 2.18 16.81 -17.62
N ASP A 60 1.66 15.84 -16.87
CA ASP A 60 0.87 14.73 -17.40
C ASP A 60 -0.63 15.00 -17.22
N HIS A 61 -1.16 15.85 -18.10
CA HIS A 61 -2.55 16.31 -18.04
C HIS A 61 -3.57 15.24 -18.49
N ALA A 62 -3.10 14.16 -19.12
CA ALA A 62 -3.95 13.09 -19.63
C ALA A 62 -4.09 11.92 -18.64
N PHE A 63 -3.31 11.93 -17.56
CA PHE A 63 -3.34 10.88 -16.57
C PHE A 63 -4.64 10.88 -15.77
N SER A 64 -5.29 9.73 -15.72
CA SER A 64 -6.45 9.46 -14.85
C SER A 64 -6.51 7.98 -14.48
N ILE A 65 -7.05 7.68 -13.30
CA ILE A 65 -7.17 6.31 -12.79
C ILE A 65 -8.58 6.08 -12.23
N THR A 66 -9.19 4.95 -12.57
CA THR A 66 -10.47 4.53 -11.96
C THR A 66 -10.26 3.92 -10.58
N ARG A 67 -11.29 3.98 -9.73
CA ARG A 67 -11.27 3.30 -8.41
C ARG A 67 -10.89 1.83 -8.51
N ASP A 68 -11.44 1.12 -9.48
CA ASP A 68 -11.17 -0.32 -9.65
C ASP A 68 -9.71 -0.59 -10.03
N LYS A 69 -9.13 0.19 -10.96
CA LYS A 69 -7.69 0.09 -11.27
C LYS A 69 -6.83 0.41 -10.05
N PHE A 70 -7.22 1.39 -9.24
CA PHE A 70 -6.50 1.72 -8.02
C PHE A 70 -6.62 0.63 -6.95
N LYS A 71 -7.79 0.01 -6.78
CA LYS A 71 -7.98 -1.17 -5.90
C LYS A 71 -7.13 -2.36 -6.37
N LEU A 72 -6.98 -2.58 -7.67
CA LEU A 72 -6.07 -3.59 -8.22
C LEU A 72 -4.61 -3.26 -7.89
N PHE A 73 -4.20 -2.00 -8.03
CA PHE A 73 -2.87 -1.54 -7.62
C PHE A 73 -2.60 -1.81 -6.13
N LEU A 74 -3.54 -1.48 -5.24
CA LEU A 74 -3.43 -1.78 -3.80
C LEU A 74 -3.38 -3.28 -3.52
N SER A 75 -4.17 -4.09 -4.25
CA SER A 75 -4.14 -5.55 -4.15
C SER A 75 -2.76 -6.12 -4.50
N ILE A 76 -2.11 -5.59 -5.53
CA ILE A 76 -0.74 -5.99 -5.91
C ILE A 76 0.26 -5.60 -4.82
N LEU A 77 0.12 -4.42 -4.21
CA LEU A 77 0.95 -4.04 -3.05
C LEU A 77 0.76 -4.99 -1.86
N LEU A 78 -0.47 -5.41 -1.59
CA LEU A 78 -0.76 -6.37 -0.52
C LEU A 78 -0.12 -7.74 -0.81
N ILE A 79 -0.25 -8.25 -2.03
CA ILE A 79 0.41 -9.48 -2.49
C ILE A 79 1.93 -9.35 -2.34
N SER A 80 2.49 -8.18 -2.62
CA SER A 80 3.94 -7.98 -2.53
C SER A 80 4.48 -8.05 -1.09
N GLY A 81 3.65 -7.74 -0.10
CA GLY A 81 3.98 -7.94 1.31
C GLY A 81 3.86 -9.40 1.75
N TYR A 82 2.91 -10.15 1.17
CA TYR A 82 2.72 -11.58 1.47
C TYR A 82 3.78 -12.47 0.79
N ASN A 83 4.06 -12.22 -0.48
CA ASN A 83 5.03 -12.95 -1.29
C ASN A 83 6.08 -11.97 -1.86
N PRO A 84 7.06 -11.57 -1.05
CA PRO A 84 8.10 -10.64 -1.47
C PRO A 84 9.09 -11.29 -2.45
N VAL A 85 9.49 -10.54 -3.47
CA VAL A 85 10.54 -10.93 -4.44
C VAL A 85 11.67 -9.91 -4.45
N LEU A 86 12.86 -10.31 -4.92
CA LEU A 86 14.06 -9.47 -4.87
C LEU A 86 13.92 -8.16 -5.68
N ARG A 87 13.18 -8.20 -6.79
CA ARG A 87 12.94 -7.02 -7.64
C ARG A 87 11.47 -6.99 -8.03
N ARG A 88 10.84 -5.83 -7.88
CA ARG A 88 9.43 -5.63 -8.24
C ARG A 88 9.09 -6.09 -9.66
N SER A 89 9.98 -5.91 -10.64
CA SER A 89 9.75 -6.35 -12.01
C SER A 89 9.50 -7.85 -12.14
N MET A 90 9.95 -8.66 -11.18
CA MET A 90 9.80 -10.12 -11.18
C MET A 90 8.35 -10.56 -11.06
N TYR A 91 7.45 -9.76 -10.48
CA TYR A 91 6.01 -10.07 -10.49
C TYR A 91 5.40 -10.16 -11.90
N TRP A 92 6.08 -9.61 -12.90
CA TRP A 92 5.70 -9.67 -14.32
C TRP A 92 6.70 -10.46 -15.18
N GLU A 93 7.72 -11.10 -14.58
CA GLU A 93 8.63 -11.98 -15.33
C GLU A 93 7.92 -13.31 -15.64
N GLN A 94 8.13 -13.86 -16.85
CA GLN A 94 7.53 -15.12 -17.29
C GLN A 94 8.35 -16.36 -16.91
N LYS A 95 9.36 -16.21 -16.06
CA LYS A 95 10.18 -17.34 -15.61
C LYS A 95 9.41 -18.15 -14.56
N GLU A 96 9.53 -19.46 -14.64
CA GLU A 96 8.75 -20.41 -13.84
C GLU A 96 8.86 -20.20 -12.33
N ASP A 97 10.03 -19.80 -11.84
CA ASP A 97 10.32 -19.60 -10.41
C ASP A 97 9.73 -18.32 -9.82
N VAL A 98 9.30 -17.38 -10.65
CA VAL A 98 8.88 -16.03 -10.22
C VAL A 98 7.58 -15.56 -10.88
N TYR A 99 7.05 -16.33 -11.83
CA TYR A 99 5.86 -15.97 -12.57
C TYR A 99 4.65 -15.87 -11.65
N ASN A 100 4.11 -14.66 -11.52
CA ASN A 100 2.92 -14.40 -10.74
C ASN A 100 1.74 -14.14 -11.67
N LYS A 101 1.03 -15.22 -12.03
CA LYS A 101 -0.14 -15.16 -12.91
C LYS A 101 -1.17 -14.13 -12.41
N ALA A 102 -1.50 -14.17 -11.12
CA ALA A 102 -2.48 -13.27 -10.51
C ALA A 102 -2.11 -11.78 -10.68
N VAL A 103 -0.84 -11.42 -10.49
CA VAL A 103 -0.38 -10.03 -10.69
C VAL A 103 -0.34 -9.66 -12.17
N SER A 104 0.23 -10.53 -13.01
CA SER A 104 0.41 -10.24 -14.44
C SER A 104 -0.91 -10.10 -15.21
N GLU A 105 -1.95 -10.85 -14.81
CA GLU A 105 -3.29 -10.76 -15.40
C GLU A 105 -4.10 -9.59 -14.83
N ALA A 106 -3.86 -9.20 -13.58
CA ALA A 106 -4.58 -8.11 -12.93
C ALA A 106 -4.20 -6.73 -13.48
N MET A 107 -2.93 -6.48 -13.77
CA MET A 107 -2.44 -5.19 -14.24
C MET A 107 -1.14 -5.33 -15.01
N SER A 108 -0.96 -4.54 -16.08
CA SER A 108 0.32 -4.48 -16.79
C SER A 108 1.41 -3.85 -15.91
N ARG A 109 2.67 -4.24 -16.12
CA ARG A 109 3.80 -3.60 -15.42
C ARG A 109 3.85 -2.09 -15.64
N ASN A 110 3.54 -1.64 -16.86
CA ASN A 110 3.57 -0.23 -17.23
C ASN A 110 2.48 0.55 -16.52
N ASP A 111 1.26 0.01 -16.45
CA ASP A 111 0.15 0.62 -15.69
C ASP A 111 0.53 0.73 -14.22
N PHE A 112 1.09 -0.33 -13.63
CA PHE A 112 1.52 -0.32 -12.24
C PHE A 112 2.61 0.74 -11.99
N ASP A 113 3.66 0.77 -12.81
CA ASP A 113 4.76 1.72 -12.68
C ASP A 113 4.28 3.17 -12.92
N GLN A 114 3.33 3.40 -13.82
CA GLN A 114 2.71 4.70 -14.07
C GLN A 114 1.86 5.18 -12.88
N ILE A 115 1.06 4.30 -12.28
CA ILE A 115 0.32 4.63 -11.05
C ILE A 115 1.32 4.95 -9.94
N LEU A 116 2.29 4.07 -9.69
CA LEU A 116 3.30 4.22 -8.65
C LEU A 116 4.07 5.55 -8.76
N LYS A 117 4.37 5.99 -9.99
CA LYS A 117 5.06 7.26 -10.26
C LYS A 117 4.32 8.47 -9.69
N TYR A 118 2.99 8.45 -9.70
CA TYR A 118 2.18 9.61 -9.33
C TYR A 118 1.43 9.49 -8.02
N VAL A 119 1.28 8.31 -7.41
CA VAL A 119 0.54 8.15 -6.14
C VAL A 119 0.93 9.23 -5.14
N HIS A 120 -0.05 10.04 -4.74
CA HIS A 120 0.08 11.14 -3.78
C HIS A 120 -1.05 11.08 -2.76
N LEU A 121 -0.71 11.41 -1.51
CA LEU A 121 -1.60 11.29 -0.35
C LEU A 121 -1.95 12.65 0.28
N ALA A 122 -1.38 13.73 -0.26
CA ALA A 122 -1.55 15.08 0.25
C ALA A 122 -1.35 16.09 -0.89
N SER A 123 -2.03 17.22 -0.79
CA SER A 123 -1.85 18.33 -1.73
C SER A 123 -0.48 19.00 -1.51
N ASN A 124 0.24 19.28 -2.60
CA ASN A 124 1.52 20.01 -2.54
C ASN A 124 1.35 21.52 -2.24
N GLY A 125 0.15 22.08 -2.45
CA GLY A 125 -0.10 23.52 -2.30
C GLY A 125 -0.35 23.99 -0.86
N ASN A 126 -0.68 23.07 0.07
CA ASN A 126 -1.04 23.43 1.44
C ASN A 126 -0.57 22.35 2.43
N LEU A 127 0.74 22.13 2.49
CA LEU A 127 1.34 21.18 3.42
C LEU A 127 1.59 21.87 4.78
N GLU A 128 1.14 21.22 5.86
CA GLU A 128 1.52 21.61 7.21
C GLU A 128 3.04 21.54 7.39
N ARG A 129 3.59 22.35 8.32
CA ARG A 129 5.00 22.27 8.69
C ARG A 129 5.26 21.10 9.63
N SER A 130 5.12 19.88 9.11
CA SER A 130 5.33 18.63 9.84
C SER A 130 6.16 17.65 9.01
N LYS A 131 7.00 16.85 9.68
CA LYS A 131 7.75 15.76 9.03
C LYS A 131 6.83 14.73 8.36
N LEU A 132 5.59 14.63 8.83
CA LEU A 132 4.58 13.70 8.31
C LEU A 132 3.56 14.36 7.39
N ALA A 133 3.74 15.64 7.00
CA ALA A 133 2.73 16.41 6.28
C ALA A 133 2.18 15.72 5.02
N LYS A 134 3.01 14.94 4.32
CA LYS A 134 2.61 14.20 3.12
C LYS A 134 1.70 12.99 3.38
N VAL A 135 1.66 12.47 4.60
CA VAL A 135 0.86 11.30 4.99
C VAL A 135 -0.23 11.64 6.01
N THR A 136 -0.10 12.78 6.70
CA THR A 136 -1.07 13.27 7.70
C THR A 136 -2.52 13.26 7.18
N PRO A 137 -2.84 13.73 5.95
CA PRO A 137 -4.22 13.72 5.47
C PRO A 137 -4.82 12.32 5.41
N LEU A 138 -4.08 11.34 4.88
CA LEU A 138 -4.50 9.95 4.85
C LEU A 138 -4.65 9.38 6.27
N ILE A 139 -3.68 9.61 7.15
CA ILE A 139 -3.74 9.13 8.55
C ILE A 139 -4.99 9.67 9.25
N ASN A 140 -5.30 10.95 9.06
CA ASN A 140 -6.48 11.58 9.65
C ASN A 140 -7.79 11.03 9.09
N LEU A 141 -7.82 10.63 7.81
CA LEU A 141 -8.96 9.93 7.24
C LEU A 141 -9.11 8.53 7.85
N LEU A 142 -8.04 7.74 7.90
CA LEU A 142 -8.04 6.38 8.44
C LEU A 142 -8.42 6.36 9.93
N LYS A 143 -7.96 7.33 10.72
CA LYS A 143 -8.34 7.46 12.14
C LYS A 143 -9.84 7.65 12.34
N LYS A 144 -10.56 8.24 11.37
CA LYS A 144 -12.02 8.38 11.44
C LYS A 144 -12.76 7.08 11.11
N LYS A 145 -12.09 6.13 10.46
CA LYS A 145 -12.64 4.83 10.08
C LYS A 145 -12.48 3.79 11.19
N ILE A 146 -11.49 3.98 12.06
CA ILE A 146 -11.28 3.15 13.26
C ILE A 146 -12.14 3.74 14.40
N PRO A 147 -13.18 3.02 14.87
CA PRO A 147 -14.03 3.47 15.98
C PRO A 147 -13.31 3.48 17.33
#